data_AF-A0A7Y1AV36-F1
#
_entry.id   AF-A0A7Y1AV36-F1
#
_cell.length_a   1.000
_cell.length_b   1.000
_cell.length_c   1.000
_cell.angle_alpha   90.00
_cell.angle_beta   90.00
_cell.angle_gamma   90.00
#
_symmetry.space_group_name_H-M   'P 1'
#
loop_
_entity.id
_entity.type
_entity.pdbx_description
1 polymer ?
#
loop_
_entity_poly.entity_id
_entity_poly.type
_entity_poly.pdbx_seq_one_letter_code
_entity_poly.pdbx_strand_id
1 'polypeptide(L)'
;MNSWLYLSAEDFARSDATDLARACVHFWQDDTAVCRGLLEEAAAAFQHSAVQLIVPMEMCSWLLTEPWPNKRRPGLQALAFAVEEQLADDLDALHIAVGPMDAQRRYPLWVTHKQRFTTLLNQLQALGLHIACVRVDADMLPRVQRVVMAAGSSAVRLISGWRSLITTLRL
;
A
#
# COMPACT_ATOMS: atom_id res chain seq x y z
N MET A 1 -20.50 -7.18 -0.46
CA MET A 1 -20.20 -5.98 -1.27
C MET A 1 -19.06 -5.27 -0.58
N ASN A 2 -17.88 -5.25 -1.19
CA ASN A 2 -16.72 -4.54 -0.67
C ASN A 2 -16.82 -3.07 -1.05
N SER A 3 -16.54 -2.19 -0.09
CA SER A 3 -16.32 -0.77 -0.33
C SER A 3 -14.82 -0.54 -0.47
N TRP A 4 -14.40 0.15 -1.51
CA TRP A 4 -12.99 0.36 -1.84
C TRP A 4 -12.67 1.84 -1.84
N LEU A 5 -11.63 2.22 -1.10
CA LEU A 5 -11.13 3.58 -1.02
C LEU A 5 -9.66 3.59 -1.44
N TYR A 6 -9.33 4.33 -2.48
CA TYR A 6 -7.97 4.49 -2.97
C TYR A 6 -7.49 5.93 -2.74
N LEU A 7 -6.36 6.05 -2.02
CA LEU A 7 -5.69 7.32 -1.78
C LEU A 7 -4.75 7.63 -2.96
N SER A 8 -4.84 8.83 -3.52
CA SER A 8 -3.98 9.22 -4.65
C SER A 8 -2.54 9.47 -4.18
N ALA A 9 -1.55 9.04 -4.96
CA ALA A 9 -0.15 9.39 -4.69
C ALA A 9 0.08 10.91 -4.71
N GLU A 10 -0.66 11.64 -5.56
CA GLU A 10 -0.56 13.09 -5.71
C GLU A 10 -0.80 13.84 -4.39
N ASP A 11 -1.84 13.45 -3.65
CA ASP A 11 -2.23 14.14 -2.42
C ASP A 11 -1.60 13.50 -1.17
N PHE A 12 -1.37 12.19 -1.19
CA PHE A 12 -0.99 11.45 0.02
C PHE A 12 0.49 11.07 0.09
N ALA A 13 1.27 11.12 -1.00
CA ALA A 13 2.69 10.77 -0.96
C ALA A 13 3.63 11.98 -0.73
N ARG A 14 3.23 13.18 -1.19
CA ARG A 14 4.14 14.34 -1.34
C ARG A 14 4.48 15.10 -0.07
N SER A 15 3.71 14.92 1.01
CA SER A 15 3.83 15.71 2.24
C SER A 15 3.55 14.85 3.46
N ASP A 16 4.23 15.15 4.58
CA ASP A 16 3.94 14.54 5.88
C ASP A 16 2.64 15.07 6.50
N ALA A 17 2.20 16.24 6.08
CA ALA A 17 0.91 16.82 6.41
C ALA A 17 0.04 16.85 5.15
N THR A 18 -0.85 15.86 5.00
CA THR A 18 -1.89 15.87 3.97
C THR A 18 -3.09 16.64 4.50
N ASP A 19 -3.58 17.62 3.73
CA ASP A 19 -4.86 18.26 3.99
C ASP A 19 -5.99 17.34 3.51
N LEU A 20 -6.48 16.47 4.40
CA LEU A 20 -7.51 15.49 4.07
C LEU A 20 -8.83 16.12 3.60
N ALA A 21 -9.11 17.37 3.98
CA ALA A 21 -10.33 18.06 3.55
C ALA A 21 -10.29 18.40 2.05
N ARG A 22 -9.09 18.49 1.47
CA ARG A 22 -8.87 18.85 0.07
C ARG A 22 -8.30 17.71 -0.77
N ALA A 23 -7.88 16.62 -0.13
CA ALA A 23 -7.29 15.47 -0.79
C ALA A 23 -8.34 14.77 -1.68
N CYS A 24 -7.98 14.54 -2.94
CA CYS A 24 -8.81 13.79 -3.86
C CYS A 24 -8.57 12.29 -3.69
N VAL A 25 -9.66 11.53 -3.60
CA VAL A 25 -9.65 10.07 -3.47
C VAL A 25 -10.50 9.45 -4.56
N HIS A 26 -10.22 8.18 -4.85
CA HIS A 26 -11.09 7.35 -5.67
C HIS A 26 -11.84 6.39 -4.76
N PHE A 27 -13.14 6.23 -4.99
CA PHE A 27 -13.97 5.35 -4.18
C PHE A 27 -15.01 4.65 -5.03
N TRP A 28 -15.30 3.40 -4.70
CA TRP A 28 -16.31 2.59 -5.37
C TRP A 28 -16.79 1.46 -4.46
N GLN A 29 -17.92 0.85 -4.82
CA GLN A 29 -18.36 -0.42 -4.26
C GLN A 29 -18.30 -1.49 -5.36
N ASP A 30 -18.27 -2.77 -4.99
CA ASP A 30 -18.32 -3.84 -6.00
C ASP A 30 -19.50 -3.59 -6.97
N ASP A 31 -19.26 -3.78 -8.26
CA ASP A 31 -20.21 -3.57 -9.37
C ASP A 31 -20.63 -2.11 -9.65
N THR A 32 -19.99 -1.10 -9.04
CA THR A 32 -20.22 0.32 -9.34
C THR A 32 -19.09 0.96 -10.15
N ALA A 33 -19.39 2.06 -10.86
CA ALA A 33 -18.36 2.89 -11.47
C ALA A 33 -17.45 3.51 -10.40
N VAL A 34 -16.19 3.77 -10.77
CA VAL A 34 -15.24 4.45 -9.89
C VAL A 34 -15.58 5.93 -9.84
N CYS A 35 -15.86 6.43 -8.63
CA CYS A 35 -16.04 7.84 -8.37
C CYS A 35 -14.69 8.47 -7.97
N ARG A 36 -14.50 9.73 -8.33
CA ARG A 36 -13.40 10.57 -7.84
C ARG A 36 -14.00 11.76 -7.11
N GLY A 37 -13.52 12.02 -5.91
CA GLY A 37 -14.11 13.05 -5.06
C GLY A 37 -13.31 13.28 -3.77
N LEU A 38 -13.93 13.95 -2.82
CA LEU A 38 -13.35 14.21 -1.50
C LEU A 38 -13.59 13.03 -0.54
N LEU A 39 -12.82 12.98 0.55
CA LEU A 39 -13.00 11.95 1.59
C LEU A 39 -14.39 11.97 2.24
N GLU A 40 -15.01 13.14 2.39
CA GLU A 40 -16.36 13.27 2.95
C GLU A 40 -17.42 12.65 2.02
N GLU A 41 -17.26 12.79 0.70
CA GLU A 41 -18.14 12.18 -0.30
C GLU A 41 -18.02 10.65 -0.27
N ALA A 42 -16.79 10.13 -0.13
CA ALA A 42 -16.55 8.71 0.04
C ALA A 42 -17.19 8.17 1.34
N ALA A 43 -17.06 8.91 2.45
CA ALA A 43 -17.67 8.55 3.73
C ALA A 43 -19.21 8.50 3.64
N ALA A 44 -19.81 9.50 2.98
CA ALA A 44 -21.25 9.55 2.73
C ALA A 44 -21.73 8.38 1.84
N ALA A 45 -20.92 7.95 0.87
CA ALA A 45 -21.24 6.83 -0.01
C ALA A 45 -21.22 5.47 0.72
N PHE A 46 -20.31 5.27 1.67
CA PHE A 46 -20.13 3.96 2.30
C PHE A 46 -21.07 3.67 3.47
N GLN A 47 -21.71 4.69 4.08
CA GLN A 47 -22.77 4.54 5.09
C GLN A 47 -22.53 3.41 6.11
N HIS A 48 -21.38 3.45 6.80
CA HIS A 48 -20.92 2.46 7.80
C HIS A 48 -20.45 1.10 7.28
N SER A 49 -20.30 0.93 5.96
CA SER A 49 -19.71 -0.27 5.39
C SER A 49 -18.23 -0.40 5.75
N ALA A 50 -17.76 -1.64 5.90
CA ALA A 50 -16.34 -1.95 6.00
C ALA A 50 -15.60 -1.53 4.72
N VAL A 51 -14.56 -0.72 4.86
CA VAL A 51 -13.79 -0.14 3.75
C VAL A 51 -12.46 -0.86 3.59
N GLN A 52 -12.18 -1.28 2.36
CA GLN A 52 -10.87 -1.75 1.91
C GLN A 52 -10.06 -0.53 1.46
N LEU A 53 -9.05 -0.15 2.26
CA LEU A 53 -8.18 0.97 1.94
C LEU A 53 -7.06 0.50 1.01
N ILE A 54 -6.84 1.22 -0.08
CA ILE A 54 -5.70 1.07 -0.97
C ILE A 54 -4.84 2.33 -0.82
N VAL A 55 -3.59 2.12 -0.42
CA VAL A 55 -2.58 3.18 -0.30
C VAL A 55 -1.61 3.13 -1.48
N PRO A 56 -1.11 4.28 -1.94
CA PRO A 56 -0.13 4.35 -3.01
C PRO A 56 1.22 3.83 -2.53
N MET A 57 1.95 3.15 -3.41
CA MET A 57 3.28 2.58 -3.15
C MET A 57 4.25 3.63 -2.59
N GLU A 58 4.13 4.88 -2.98
CA GLU A 58 5.00 5.98 -2.55
C GLU A 58 4.90 6.29 -1.04
N MET A 59 3.87 5.79 -0.36
CA MET A 59 3.75 5.87 1.12
C MET A 59 4.42 4.69 1.84
N CYS A 60 4.92 3.70 1.09
CA CYS A 60 5.40 2.44 1.61
C CYS A 60 6.77 2.09 0.99
N SER A 61 7.55 1.34 1.75
CA SER A 61 8.74 0.66 1.26
C SER A 61 8.48 -0.83 1.23
N TRP A 62 8.92 -1.48 0.16
CA TRP A 62 8.89 -2.93 0.04
C TRP A 62 10.30 -3.47 0.25
N LEU A 63 10.46 -4.35 1.23
CA LEU A 63 11.73 -5.00 1.53
C LEU A 63 11.57 -6.51 1.50
N LEU A 64 12.68 -7.20 1.25
CA LEU A 64 12.75 -8.64 1.27
C LEU A 64 13.92 -9.05 2.16
N THR A 65 13.64 -9.92 3.12
CA THR A 65 14.74 -10.45 3.94
C THR A 65 15.67 -11.31 3.10
N GLU A 66 16.89 -11.49 3.58
CA GLU A 66 17.73 -12.62 3.17
C GLU A 66 17.05 -13.97 3.49
N PRO A 67 17.46 -15.08 2.84
CA PRO A 67 16.93 -16.41 3.12
C PRO A 67 17.01 -16.77 4.60
N TRP A 68 15.86 -17.04 5.21
CA TRP A 68 15.82 -17.31 6.64
C TRP A 68 16.39 -18.69 6.96
N PRO A 69 17.41 -18.81 7.85
CA PRO A 69 18.15 -20.06 8.05
C PRO A 69 17.29 -21.14 8.73
N ASN A 70 16.39 -20.76 9.64
CA ASN A 70 15.62 -21.69 10.47
C ASN A 70 14.24 -22.04 9.90
N LYS A 71 13.80 -23.29 10.07
CA LYS A 71 12.47 -23.75 9.58
C LYS A 71 11.30 -23.11 10.33
N ARG A 72 11.55 -22.58 11.54
CA ARG A 72 10.55 -21.89 12.36
C ARG A 72 10.36 -20.45 11.87
N ARG A 73 9.09 -20.03 11.76
CA ARG A 73 8.74 -18.65 11.44
C ARG A 73 9.30 -17.69 12.51
N PRO A 74 10.10 -16.68 12.12
CA PRO A 74 10.61 -15.69 13.06
C PRO A 74 9.51 -14.77 13.58
N GLY A 75 9.76 -14.14 14.73
CA GLY A 75 8.94 -13.04 15.23
C GLY A 75 9.19 -11.75 14.43
N LEU A 76 8.28 -10.78 14.57
CA LEU A 76 8.34 -9.50 13.87
C LEU A 76 9.67 -8.76 14.13
N GLN A 77 10.11 -8.72 15.39
CA GLN A 77 11.34 -8.04 15.78
C GLN A 77 12.58 -8.61 15.09
N ALA A 78 12.67 -9.94 14.96
CA ALA A 78 13.79 -10.58 14.28
C ALA A 78 13.80 -10.29 12.77
N LEU A 79 12.63 -10.16 12.16
CA LEU A 79 12.49 -9.75 10.75
C LEU A 79 12.86 -8.28 10.55
N ALA A 80 12.44 -7.41 11.48
CA ALA A 80 12.77 -5.98 11.46
C ALA A 80 14.28 -5.75 11.53
N PHE A 81 14.97 -6.41 12.48
CA PHE A 81 16.43 -6.36 12.56
C PHE A 81 17.13 -6.89 11.31
N ALA A 82 16.58 -7.91 10.66
CA ALA A 82 17.17 -8.49 9.45
C ALA A 82 17.14 -7.55 8.23
N VAL A 83 16.33 -6.49 8.26
CA VAL A 83 16.26 -5.48 7.19
C VAL A 83 16.63 -4.09 7.65
N GLU A 84 17.13 -3.93 8.88
CA GLU A 84 17.42 -2.64 9.50
C GLU A 84 18.38 -1.80 8.66
N GLU A 85 19.45 -2.40 8.11
CA GLU A 85 20.41 -1.71 7.25
C GLU A 85 19.81 -1.21 5.92
N GLN A 86 18.65 -1.74 5.51
CA GLN A 86 17.94 -1.32 4.31
C GLN A 86 16.95 -0.17 4.59
N LEU A 87 16.75 0.19 5.86
CA LEU A 87 15.80 1.22 6.31
C LEU A 87 16.49 2.56 6.50
N ALA A 88 15.77 3.62 6.14
CA ALA A 88 16.24 5.00 6.30
C ALA A 88 15.91 5.58 7.68
N ASP A 89 14.90 5.03 8.36
CA ASP A 89 14.39 5.49 9.66
C ASP A 89 14.61 4.42 10.74
N ASP A 90 14.60 4.85 12.00
CA ASP A 90 14.65 3.96 13.15
C ASP A 90 13.46 2.99 13.19
N LEU A 91 13.70 1.74 13.61
CA LEU A 91 12.67 0.69 13.69
C LEU A 91 11.45 1.10 14.53
N ASP A 92 11.65 1.90 15.59
CA ASP A 92 10.58 2.37 16.47
C ASP A 92 9.63 3.37 15.80
N ALA A 93 10.11 4.08 14.78
CA ALA A 93 9.33 5.02 13.98
C ALA A 93 8.53 4.32 12.86
N LEU A 94 8.73 3.02 12.66
CA LEU A 94 8.19 2.28 11.52
C LEU A 94 7.06 1.32 11.90
N HIS A 95 6.11 1.20 11.00
CA HIS A 95 5.09 0.15 11.01
C HIS A 95 5.46 -0.89 9.96
N ILE A 96 5.60 -2.14 10.38
CA ILE A 96 6.06 -3.25 9.54
C ILE A 96 4.97 -4.32 9.44
N ALA A 97 4.54 -4.62 8.22
CA ALA A 97 3.63 -5.72 7.92
C ALA A 97 4.36 -6.85 7.17
N VAL A 98 4.19 -8.09 7.65
CA VAL A 98 4.95 -9.26 7.17
C VAL A 98 4.07 -10.12 6.27
N GLY A 99 4.47 -10.32 5.02
CA GLY A 99 3.81 -11.21 4.08
C GLY A 99 4.20 -12.70 4.27
N PRO A 100 3.61 -13.60 3.47
CA PRO A 100 3.93 -15.02 3.51
C PRO A 100 5.36 -15.28 2.99
N MET A 101 6.01 -16.30 3.54
CA MET A 101 7.34 -16.74 3.14
C MET A 101 7.35 -17.20 1.67
N ASP A 102 8.35 -16.78 0.91
CA ASP A 102 8.55 -17.22 -0.48
C ASP A 102 9.22 -18.59 -0.58
N ALA A 103 9.38 -19.09 -1.82
CA ALA A 103 10.02 -20.38 -2.07
C ALA A 103 11.52 -20.43 -1.68
N GLN A 104 12.17 -19.27 -1.59
CA GLN A 104 13.56 -19.10 -1.17
C GLN A 104 13.69 -18.85 0.34
N ARG A 105 12.60 -19.00 1.10
CA ARG A 105 12.53 -18.80 2.56
C ARG A 105 12.78 -17.36 2.99
N ARG A 106 12.45 -16.40 2.14
CA ARG A 106 12.51 -14.97 2.42
C ARG A 106 11.13 -14.45 2.80
N TYR A 107 11.11 -13.40 3.61
CA TYR A 107 9.88 -12.76 4.06
C TYR A 107 9.76 -11.39 3.38
N PRO A 108 8.72 -11.15 2.57
CA PRO A 108 8.43 -9.82 2.07
C PRO A 108 7.83 -8.97 3.19
N LEU A 109 8.25 -7.72 3.25
CA LEU A 109 7.93 -6.76 4.30
C LEU A 109 7.41 -5.48 3.65
N TRP A 110 6.27 -5.01 4.12
CA TRP A 110 5.78 -3.66 3.87
C TRP A 110 6.15 -2.79 5.05
N VAL A 111 6.74 -1.63 4.77
CA VAL A 111 7.20 -0.69 5.78
C VAL A 111 6.63 0.69 5.51
N THR A 112 6.11 1.36 6.53
CA THR A 112 5.64 2.75 6.43
C THR A 112 5.90 3.49 7.74
N HIS A 113 5.93 4.81 7.71
CA HIS A 113 6.13 5.61 8.92
C HIS A 113 4.92 5.49 9.87
N LYS A 114 5.15 4.96 11.07
CA LYS A 114 4.12 4.55 12.04
C LYS A 114 3.22 5.70 12.47
N GLN A 115 3.80 6.84 12.82
CA GLN A 115 3.04 7.99 13.31
C GLN A 115 2.15 8.59 12.22
N ARG A 116 2.68 8.68 11.00
CA ARG A 116 1.95 9.19 9.83
C ARG A 116 0.81 8.26 9.46
N PHE A 117 1.08 6.96 9.41
CA PHE A 117 0.07 5.94 9.12
C PHE A 117 -1.04 5.88 10.18
N THR A 118 -0.68 5.94 11.46
CA THR A 118 -1.66 5.94 12.57
C THR A 118 -2.51 7.21 12.55
N THR A 119 -1.90 8.37 12.31
CA THR A 119 -2.62 9.65 12.18
C THR A 119 -3.65 9.58 11.05
N LEU A 120 -3.23 9.10 9.88
CA LEU A 120 -4.12 8.91 8.73
C LEU A 120 -5.31 8.02 9.07
N LEU A 121 -5.07 6.84 9.65
CA LEU A 121 -6.15 5.91 10.01
C LEU A 121 -7.13 6.52 11.03
N ASN A 122 -6.61 7.24 12.03
CA ASN A 122 -7.45 7.94 13.01
C ASN A 122 -8.30 9.04 12.36
N GLN A 123 -7.75 9.79 11.41
CA GLN A 123 -8.50 10.82 10.69
C GLN A 123 -9.58 10.20 9.79
N LEU A 124 -9.28 9.11 9.08
CA LEU A 124 -10.28 8.38 8.29
C LEU A 124 -11.41 7.86 9.19
N GLN A 125 -11.06 7.31 10.35
CA GLN A 125 -12.05 6.85 11.33
C GLN A 125 -12.91 8.00 11.88
N ALA A 126 -12.33 9.17 12.12
CA ALA A 126 -13.06 10.36 12.57
C ALA A 126 -14.09 10.86 11.53
N LEU A 127 -13.85 10.59 10.24
CA LEU A 127 -14.79 10.83 9.15
C LEU A 127 -15.88 9.75 9.01
N GLY A 128 -15.88 8.73 9.87
CA GLY A 128 -16.84 7.62 9.82
C GLY A 128 -16.46 6.49 8.85
N LEU A 129 -15.22 6.48 8.34
CA LEU A 129 -14.73 5.40 7.49
C LEU A 129 -14.19 4.25 8.35
N HIS A 130 -14.85 3.10 8.30
CA HIS A 130 -14.44 1.90 9.02
C HIS A 130 -13.45 1.07 8.19
N ILE A 131 -12.15 1.34 8.34
CA ILE A 131 -11.10 0.63 7.58
C ILE A 131 -10.95 -0.81 8.07
N ALA A 132 -11.27 -1.78 7.21
CA ALA A 132 -11.22 -3.21 7.53
C ALA A 132 -9.88 -3.85 7.15
N CYS A 133 -9.26 -3.42 6.06
CA CYS A 133 -7.88 -3.76 5.75
C CYS A 133 -7.22 -2.66 4.93
N VAL A 134 -5.88 -2.69 4.91
CA VAL A 134 -5.05 -1.79 4.10
C VAL A 134 -4.26 -2.64 3.12
N ARG A 135 -4.22 -2.19 1.85
CA ARG A 135 -3.51 -2.81 0.74
C ARG A 135 -2.65 -1.76 0.06
N VAL A 136 -1.47 -2.16 -0.41
CA VAL A 136 -0.65 -1.31 -1.28
C VAL A 136 -1.09 -1.53 -2.72
N ASP A 137 -1.26 -0.46 -3.48
CA ASP A 137 -1.66 -0.50 -4.89
C ASP A 137 -0.78 -1.41 -5.76
N ALA A 138 0.54 -1.42 -5.54
CA ALA A 138 1.50 -2.26 -6.24
C ALA A 138 1.23 -3.77 -6.05
N ASP A 139 0.65 -4.16 -4.92
CA ASP A 139 0.27 -5.54 -4.63
C ASP A 139 -1.06 -5.95 -5.31
N MET A 140 -1.86 -4.98 -5.76
CA MET A 140 -3.09 -5.22 -6.52
C MET A 140 -2.80 -5.57 -7.98
N LEU A 141 -1.56 -5.36 -8.45
CA LEU A 141 -1.14 -5.77 -9.79
C LEU A 141 -1.07 -7.31 -9.89
N PRO A 142 -1.53 -7.89 -11.02
CA PRO A 142 -1.37 -9.31 -11.28
C PRO A 142 0.09 -9.74 -11.10
N ARG A 143 0.33 -10.90 -10.49
CA ARG A 143 1.70 -11.41 -10.21
C ARG A 143 2.61 -11.47 -11.44
N VAL A 144 2.03 -11.63 -12.64
CA VAL A 144 2.76 -11.66 -13.92
C VAL A 144 3.27 -10.28 -14.35
N GLN A 145 2.74 -9.20 -13.75
CA GLN A 145 3.00 -7.80 -14.11
C GLN A 145 3.63 -6.98 -12.98
N ARG A 146 3.93 -7.58 -11.81
CA ARG A 146 4.71 -6.90 -10.78
C ARG A 146 6.16 -6.79 -11.25
N VAL A 147 6.54 -5.57 -11.65
CA VAL A 147 7.91 -5.25 -12.02
C VAL A 147 8.68 -4.94 -10.74
N VAL A 148 9.62 -5.82 -10.38
CA VAL A 148 10.62 -5.51 -9.35
C VAL A 148 11.79 -4.83 -10.04
N MET A 149 12.01 -3.55 -9.72
CA MET A 149 13.22 -2.85 -10.17
C MET A 149 14.33 -3.19 -9.17
N ALA A 150 15.13 -4.22 -9.49
CA ALA A 150 16.30 -4.54 -8.69
C ALA A 150 17.39 -3.48 -8.93
N ALA A 151 17.87 -2.84 -7.87
CA ALA A 151 19.04 -1.97 -7.93
C ALA A 151 20.30 -2.85 -8.04
N GLY A 152 20.59 -3.31 -9.25
CA GLY A 152 21.76 -4.10 -9.59
C GLY A 152 22.06 -3.92 -11.07
N SER A 153 23.30 -3.54 -11.36
CA SER A 153 23.79 -3.09 -12.66
C SER A 153 23.35 -3.97 -13.83
N SER A 154 22.71 -3.33 -14.81
CA SER A 154 22.45 -3.77 -16.19
C SER A 154 21.31 -4.77 -16.44
N ALA A 155 20.34 -4.29 -17.23
CA ALA A 155 19.25 -4.96 -17.92
C ALA A 155 17.90 -5.07 -17.17
N VAL A 156 17.13 -3.98 -17.24
CA VAL A 156 15.67 -4.02 -17.07
C VAL A 156 15.06 -4.78 -18.26
N ARG A 157 14.67 -6.05 -18.06
CA ARG A 157 13.87 -6.78 -19.05
C ARG A 157 12.39 -6.41 -18.87
N LEU A 158 11.91 -5.58 -19.80
CA LEU A 158 10.47 -5.38 -20.01
C LEU A 158 9.88 -6.69 -20.55
N ILE A 159 9.03 -7.36 -19.78
CA ILE A 159 8.18 -8.42 -20.33
C ILE A 159 6.89 -7.73 -20.79
N SER A 160 6.72 -7.71 -22.11
CA SER A 160 5.67 -7.02 -22.85
C SER A 160 4.26 -7.47 -22.45
N GLY A 161 3.48 -6.57 -21.84
CA GLY A 161 2.02 -6.71 -21.65
C GLY A 161 1.25 -5.39 -21.77
N TRP A 162 1.91 -4.32 -22.21
CA TRP A 162 1.42 -2.94 -22.19
C TRP A 162 0.73 -2.52 -23.50
N ARG A 163 -0.40 -3.13 -23.85
CA ARG A 163 -1.17 -2.62 -25.01
C ARG A 163 -2.68 -2.47 -24.85
N SER A 164 -3.32 -2.88 -23.75
CA SER A 164 -4.79 -2.84 -23.69
C SER A 164 -5.46 -2.16 -22.50
N LEU A 165 -4.75 -1.64 -21.50
CA LEU A 165 -5.41 -1.10 -20.29
C LEU A 165 -5.29 0.42 -20.08
N ILE A 166 -4.55 1.15 -20.93
CA ILE A 166 -4.39 2.61 -20.81
C ILE A 166 -5.32 3.37 -21.77
N THR A 167 -6.03 2.68 -22.68
CA THR A 167 -6.86 3.35 -23.71
C THR A 167 -8.26 3.75 -23.23
N THR A 168 -8.68 3.44 -22.00
CA THR A 168 -10.06 3.73 -21.53
C THR A 168 -10.13 4.73 -20.38
N LEU A 169 -9.05 5.45 -20.09
CA LEU A 169 -9.04 6.61 -19.19
C LEU A 169 -8.53 7.84 -19.96
N ARG A 170 -9.30 8.21 -20.99
CA ARG A 170 -9.36 9.56 -21.54
C ARG A 170 -10.81 9.84 -21.93
N LEU A 171 -11.53 10.50 -21.02
CA LEU A 171 -12.38 11.69 -21.21
C LEU A 171 -13.18 11.90 -19.92
#